data_AF-R6TH94-F1
#
_entry.id   AF-R6TH94-F1
#
_cell.length_a   1.000
_cell.length_b   1.000
_cell.length_c   1.000
_cell.angle_alpha   90.00
_cell.angle_beta   90.00
_cell.angle_gamma   90.00
#
_symmetry.space_group_name_H-M   'P 1'
#
loop_
_entity.id
_entity.type
_entity.pdbx_description
1 polymer ?
#
loop_
_entity_poly.entity_id
_entity_poly.type
_entity_poly.pdbx_seq_one_letter_code
_entity_poly.pdbx_strand_id
1 'polypeptide(L)' 'MSEIHVKDGESIDSALKRFKRSCAKAGVIAEVRKREHYESPSVKRRKKSEAARKNNKKRYY' A
#
# COMPACT_ATOMS: atom_id res chain seq x y z
N MET A 1 7.67 6.35 -8.07
CA MET A 1 8.43 6.28 -6.81
C MET A 1 7.91 7.34 -5.86
N SER A 2 7.82 7.03 -4.57
CA SER A 2 7.38 7.97 -3.54
C SER A 2 8.55 8.85 -3.09
N GLU A 3 8.69 10.02 -3.70
CA GLU A 3 9.67 11.03 -3.29
C GLU A 3 9.09 11.95 -2.22
N ILE A 4 9.88 12.28 -1.19
CA ILE A 4 9.48 13.17 -0.11
C ILE A 4 10.55 14.22 0.10
N HIS A 5 10.16 15.47 -0.09
CA HIS A 5 10.99 16.63 0.17
C HIS A 5 10.89 16.98 1.66
N VAL A 6 12.02 16.97 2.36
CA VAL A 6 12.12 17.38 3.77
C VAL A 6 12.31 18.89 3.79
N LYS A 7 11.52 19.60 4.60
CA LYS A 7 11.68 21.06 4.78
C LYS A 7 12.67 21.34 5.91
N ASP A 8 13.41 22.44 5.80
CA ASP A 8 14.31 22.90 6.88
C ASP A 8 13.49 23.20 8.14
N GLY A 9 13.74 22.41 9.20
CA GLY A 9 13.02 22.45 10.48
C GLY A 9 12.14 21.22 10.78
N GLU A 10 12.00 20.25 9.86
CA GLU A 10 11.32 18.99 10.17
C GLU A 10 12.23 17.99 10.92
N SER A 11 11.70 17.38 11.98
CA SER A 11 12.34 16.22 12.61
C SER A 11 12.37 15.05 11.63
N ILE A 12 13.52 14.36 11.56
CA ILE A 12 13.76 13.18 10.71
C ILE A 12 12.65 12.14 10.87
N ASP A 13 12.14 11.96 12.09
CA ASP A 13 11.10 10.97 12.38
C ASP A 13 9.75 11.30 11.70
N SER A 14 9.43 12.59 11.58
CA SER A 14 8.23 13.05 10.84
C SER A 14 8.36 12.74 9.35
N ALA A 15 9.52 13.01 8.76
CA ALA A 15 9.80 12.71 7.36
C ALA A 15 9.70 11.19 7.09
N LEU A 16 10.26 10.37 7.96
CA LEU A 16 10.17 8.90 7.87
C LEU A 16 8.73 8.40 7.98
N LYS A 17 7.92 8.99 8.85
CA LYS A 17 6.51 8.63 8.99
C LYS A 17 5.70 8.95 7.73
N ARG A 18 5.95 10.12 7.11
CA ARG A 18 5.34 10.46 5.81
C ARG A 18 5.80 9.50 4.71
N PHE A 19 7.08 9.12 4.71
CA PHE A 19 7.63 8.18 3.73
C PHE A 19 6.97 6.82 3.82
N LYS A 20 6.88 6.26 5.04
CA LYS A 20 6.17 5.00 5.29
C LYS A 20 4.70 5.07 4.84
N ARG A 21 4.00 6.19 5.10
CA ARG A 21 2.63 6.40 4.61
C ARG A 21 2.55 6.48 3.09
N SER A 22 3.49 7.17 2.44
CA SER A 22 3.54 7.29 0.99
C SER A 22 3.79 5.94 0.32
N CYS A 23 4.73 5.15 0.83
CA CYS A 23 4.99 3.77 0.39
C CYS A 23 3.78 2.85 0.59
N ALA A 24 3.08 3.00 1.72
CA ALA A 24 1.85 2.25 1.99
C ALA A 24 0.71 2.64 1.04
N LYS A 25 0.54 3.94 0.77
CA LYS A 25 -0.45 4.47 -0.17
C LYS A 25 -0.16 4.04 -1.61
N ALA A 26 1.10 4.05 -2.01
CA ALA A 26 1.55 3.57 -3.31
C ALA A 26 1.39 2.05 -3.47
N GLY A 27 1.18 1.30 -2.38
CA GLY A 27 0.95 -0.14 -2.42
C GLY A 27 2.19 -0.96 -2.78
N VAL A 28 3.39 -0.35 -2.77
CA VAL A 28 4.64 -0.98 -3.22
C VAL A 28 4.92 -2.28 -2.46
N ILE A 29 4.74 -2.30 -1.14
CA ILE A 29 4.94 -3.49 -0.31
C ILE A 29 3.91 -4.58 -0.64
N ALA A 30 2.66 -4.20 -0.94
CA ALA A 30 1.61 -5.16 -1.31
C ALA A 30 1.85 -5.75 -2.71
N GLU A 31 2.42 -4.97 -3.62
CA GLU A 31 2.79 -5.41 -4.96
C GLU A 31 3.96 -6.40 -4.94
N VAL A 32 5.00 -6.13 -4.14
CA VAL A 32 6.12 -7.05 -3.93
C VAL A 32 5.60 -8.40 -3.44
N ARG A 33 4.80 -8.41 -2.37
CA ARG A 33 4.21 -9.65 -1.82
C ARG A 33 3.35 -10.42 -2.82
N LYS A 34 2.64 -9.72 -3.70
CA LYS A 34 1.82 -10.33 -4.75
C LYS A 34 2.66 -10.93 -5.88
N ARG A 35 3.89 -10.46 -6.07
CA ARG A 35 4.83 -10.92 -7.11
C ARG A 35 5.86 -11.93 -6.62
N GLU A 36 5.98 -12.13 -5.30
CA GLU A 36 6.92 -13.09 -4.69
C GLU A 36 6.74 -14.51 -5.23
N HIS A 37 5.52 -14.92 -5.58
CA HIS A 37 5.24 -16.23 -6.14
C HIS A 37 4.17 -16.15 -7.24
N TYR A 38 4.21 -17.11 -8.16
CA TYR A 38 3.17 -17.23 -9.17
C TYR A 38 1.83 -17.60 -8.52
N GLU A 39 0.82 -16.79 -8.79
CA GLU A 39 -0.58 -17.13 -8.53
C GLU A 39 -1.34 -17.33 -9.83
N SER A 40 -2.16 -18.39 -9.86
CA SER A 40 -3.04 -18.65 -10.99
C SER A 40 -4.05 -17.51 -11.21
N PRO A 41 -4.50 -17.29 -12.46
CA PRO A 41 -5.43 -16.21 -12.78
C PRO A 41 -6.72 -16.25 -11.96
N SER A 42 -7.22 -17.44 -11.65
CA SER A 42 -8.43 -17.64 -10.82
C SER A 42 -8.22 -17.12 -9.40
N VAL A 43 -7.08 -17.45 -8.77
CA VAL A 43 -6.74 -16.99 -7.42
C VAL A 43 -6.58 -15.47 -7.40
N LYS A 44 -5.92 -14.89 -8.41
CA LYS A 44 -5.79 -13.42 -8.55
C LYS A 44 -7.16 -12.73 -8.66
N ARG A 45 -8.11 -13.28 -9.42
CA ARG A 45 -9.48 -12.75 -9.55
C ARG A 45 -10.24 -12.83 -8.23
N ARG A 46 -10.15 -13.96 -7.52
CA ARG A 46 -10.77 -14.14 -6.19
C ARG A 46 -10.21 -13.17 -5.16
N LYS A 47 -8.89 -13.05 -5.04
CA LYS A 47 -8.25 -12.11 -4.10
C LYS A 47 -8.64 -10.65 -4.40
N LYS A 48 -8.81 -10.28 -5.68
CA LYS A 48 -9.26 -8.95 -6.08
C LYS A 48 -10.69 -8.65 -5.61
N SER A 49 -11.62 -9.60 -5.77
CA SER A 49 -13.02 -9.41 -5.35
C SER A 49 -13.15 -9.39 -3.82
N GLU A 50 -12.40 -10.23 -3.11
CA GLU A 50 -12.33 -10.21 -1.64
C GLU A 50 -11.81 -8.88 -1.10
N ALA A 51 -10.72 -8.36 -1.69
CA ALA A 51 -10.16 -7.06 -1.31
C ALA A 51 -11.16 -5.92 -1.55
N ALA A 52 -11.89 -5.94 -2.67
CA ALA A 52 -12.93 -4.95 -2.96
C ALA A 52 -14.08 -5.00 -1.94
N ARG A 53 -14.57 -6.20 -1.60
CA ARG A 53 -15.61 -6.41 -0.57
C ARG A 53 -15.15 -5.90 0.80
N LYS A 54 -13.92 -6.23 1.21
CA LYS A 54 -13.34 -5.78 2.48
C LYS A 54 -13.22 -4.26 2.55
N ASN A 55 -12.78 -3.61 1.46
CA ASN A 55 -12.69 -2.16 1.40
C ASN A 55 -14.07 -1.50 1.44
N ASN A 56 -15.07 -2.08 0.78
CA ASN A 56 -16.43 -1.56 0.81
C ASN A 56 -17.03 -1.64 2.23
N LYS A 57 -16.88 -2.79 2.90
CA LYS A 57 -17.34 -2.97 4.30
C LYS A 57 -16.70 -1.96 5.26
N LYS A 58 -15.41 -1.63 5.07
CA LYS A 58 -14.72 -0.60 5.86
C LYS A 58 -15.19 0.83 5.60
N ARG A 59 -15.87 1.10 4.49
CA ARG A 59 -16.37 2.44 4.14
C ARG A 59 -17.71 2.76 4.80
N TYR A 60 -18.48 1.72 5.14
CA TYR A 60 -19.79 1.84 5.77
C TYR A 60 -19.74 1.84 7.31
N TYR A 61 -18.57 1.57 7.89
CA TYR A 61 -18.32 1.60 9.33
C TYR A 61 -17.44 2.79 9.70
#